data_AF-A0A957MAP8-F1
#
_entry.id   AF-A0A957MAP8-F1
#
_cell.length_a   1.000
_cell.length_b   1.000
_cell.length_c   1.000
_cell.angle_alpha   90.00
_cell.angle_beta   90.00
_cell.angle_gamma   90.00
#
_symmetry.space_group_name_H-M   'P 1'
#
loop_
_entity.id
_entity.type
_entity.pdbx_description
1 polymer ?
#
loop_
_entity_poly.entity_id
_entity_poly.type
_entity_poly.pdbx_seq_one_letter_code
_entity_poly.pdbx_strand_id
1 'polypeptide(L)'
;ADEHNFLDFFGELRKPVADADWDFVFDLVKDNLEHSNGDAPVDGQFYAAMVSAVGTAHANLIRDLPGQPRQRSQTVRQLPPAVQNYVREFARRHTPLRRYVARNTRNLLRKYVARGIVTEKVPRRKPTIERINFQPEEAALYARVTEYISDFYRKYEAERKGLGFIMTVYRRRLTSSFYAARRSLERRRDWLRGQLSDAEAFTVEDAADLDELEELEQEGLDIFGADSTVELTPGQKAYFLEELDYLDGFILDLQALSRSDSKTNQLIDDLGRIFQQR
;
A
#
# COMPACT_ATOMS: atom_id res chain seq x y z
N ALA A 1 6.90 20.15 -6.83
CA ALA A 1 7.84 19.02 -6.77
C ALA A 1 7.22 17.91 -7.59
N ASP A 2 7.96 17.34 -8.53
CA ASP A 2 7.50 16.19 -9.32
C ASP A 2 7.56 14.93 -8.44
N GLU A 3 6.45 14.20 -8.37
CA GLU A 3 6.31 12.96 -7.60
C GLU A 3 7.29 11.88 -8.06
N HIS A 4 7.56 11.82 -9.37
CA HIS A 4 8.50 10.86 -9.96
C HIS A 4 9.92 11.07 -9.43
N ASN A 5 10.39 12.32 -9.40
CA ASN A 5 11.72 12.66 -8.88
C ASN A 5 11.88 12.27 -7.40
N PHE A 6 10.80 12.35 -6.63
CA PHE A 6 10.80 11.95 -5.22
C PHE A 6 10.93 10.43 -5.06
N LEU A 7 10.17 9.64 -5.83
CA LEU A 7 10.27 8.18 -5.82
C LEU A 7 11.63 7.71 -6.33
N ASP A 8 12.11 8.31 -7.42
CA ASP A 8 13.42 8.03 -8.01
C ASP A 8 14.54 8.31 -7.01
N PHE A 9 14.46 9.38 -6.21
CA PHE A 9 15.44 9.67 -5.17
C PHE A 9 15.58 8.50 -4.18
N PHE A 10 14.47 7.93 -3.71
CA PHE A 10 14.52 6.75 -2.84
C PHE A 10 14.89 5.47 -3.59
N GLY A 11 14.57 5.38 -4.88
CA GLY A 11 15.04 4.36 -5.80
C GLY A 11 16.57 4.31 -5.85
N GLU A 12 17.21 5.45 -6.13
CA GLU A 12 18.67 5.58 -6.16
C GLU A 12 19.31 5.22 -4.82
N LEU A 13 18.73 5.64 -3.69
CA LEU A 13 19.27 5.33 -2.36
C LEU A 13 19.20 3.84 -1.99
N ARG A 14 18.33 3.05 -2.64
CA ARG A 14 18.25 1.59 -2.47
C ARG A 14 19.31 0.85 -3.28
N LYS A 15 19.81 1.44 -4.38
CA LYS A 15 20.85 0.83 -5.21
C LYS A 15 22.17 0.70 -4.44
N PRO A 16 23.06 -0.24 -4.81
CA PRO A 16 24.45 -0.22 -4.37
C PRO A 16 25.09 1.15 -4.63
N VAL A 17 26.01 1.58 -3.76
CA VAL A 17 26.62 2.92 -3.86
C VAL A 17 27.32 3.15 -5.20
N ALA A 18 27.87 2.09 -5.80
CA ALA A 18 28.51 2.17 -7.11
C ALA A 18 27.53 2.51 -8.25
N ASP A 19 26.28 2.06 -8.15
CA ASP A 19 25.30 2.13 -9.23
C ASP A 19 24.31 3.29 -9.08
N ALA A 20 24.28 3.91 -7.91
CA ALA A 20 23.41 5.05 -7.63
C ALA A 20 23.89 6.32 -8.35
N ASP A 21 22.94 7.08 -8.90
CA ASP A 21 23.18 8.42 -9.42
C ASP A 21 23.24 9.43 -8.26
N TRP A 22 24.45 9.66 -7.74
CA TRP A 22 24.66 10.61 -6.66
C TRP A 22 24.60 12.06 -7.13
N ASP A 23 24.71 12.32 -8.43
CA ASP A 23 24.53 13.67 -8.95
C ASP A 23 23.06 14.06 -8.83
N PHE A 24 22.15 13.21 -9.31
CA PHE A 24 20.70 13.37 -9.12
C PHE A 24 20.31 13.44 -7.64
N VAL A 25 20.74 12.46 -6.81
CA VAL A 25 20.41 12.43 -5.37
C VAL A 25 20.76 13.75 -4.68
N PHE A 26 21.96 14.27 -4.93
CA PHE A 26 22.41 15.49 -4.26
C PHE A 26 21.90 16.78 -4.92
N ASP A 27 21.39 16.75 -6.15
CA ASP A 27 20.60 17.87 -6.68
C ASP A 27 19.33 18.05 -5.86
N LEU A 28 18.57 16.98 -5.58
CA LEU A 28 17.40 17.06 -4.70
C LEU A 28 17.74 17.44 -3.25
N VAL A 29 18.87 16.94 -2.71
CA VAL A 29 19.33 17.34 -1.36
C VAL A 29 19.66 18.82 -1.33
N LYS A 30 20.36 19.33 -2.35
CA LYS A 30 20.71 20.74 -2.49
C LYS A 30 19.46 21.59 -2.55
N ASP A 31 18.50 21.23 -3.40
CA ASP A 31 17.22 21.94 -3.52
C ASP A 31 16.49 22.00 -2.17
N ASN A 32 16.41 20.87 -1.45
CA ASN A 32 15.82 20.85 -0.11
C ASN A 32 16.57 21.76 0.89
N LEU A 33 17.89 21.80 0.85
CA LEU A 33 18.70 22.67 1.69
C LEU A 33 18.45 24.15 1.38
N GLU A 34 18.38 24.53 0.11
CA GLU A 34 18.10 25.91 -0.33
C GLU A 34 16.70 26.37 0.10
N HIS A 35 15.68 25.53 -0.09
CA HIS A 35 14.30 25.83 0.30
C HIS A 35 14.07 25.83 1.82
N SER A 36 14.98 25.25 2.59
CA SER A 36 14.86 25.17 4.04
C SER A 36 15.16 26.49 4.77
N ASN A 37 15.53 27.56 4.06
CA ASN A 37 15.83 28.91 4.59
C ASN A 37 16.83 28.91 5.76
N GLY A 38 17.85 28.04 5.73
CA GLY A 38 18.91 28.01 6.74
C GLY A 38 18.57 27.29 8.06
N ASP A 39 17.34 26.80 8.23
CA ASP A 39 16.90 26.06 9.43
C ASP A 39 17.30 24.58 9.44
N ALA A 40 18.03 24.10 8.43
CA ALA A 40 18.57 22.74 8.39
C ALA A 40 20.11 22.75 8.47
N PRO A 41 20.73 23.18 9.58
CA PRO A 41 22.09 22.76 9.83
C PRO A 41 22.09 21.23 9.91
N VAL A 42 23.15 20.62 9.38
CA VAL A 42 23.43 19.20 9.62
C VAL A 42 23.26 18.94 11.11
N ASP A 43 22.33 18.05 11.47
CA ASP A 43 22.06 17.67 12.86
C ASP A 43 23.39 17.54 13.63
N GLY A 44 23.60 18.41 14.62
CA GLY A 44 24.90 18.54 15.29
C GLY A 44 25.37 17.22 15.93
N GLN A 45 24.43 16.39 16.39
CA GLN A 45 24.74 15.06 16.92
C GLN A 45 25.18 14.11 15.80
N PHE A 46 24.50 14.17 14.64
CA PHE A 46 24.90 13.40 13.47
C PHE A 46 26.27 13.83 12.94
N TYR A 47 26.53 15.14 12.88
CA TYR A 47 27.84 15.66 12.44
C TYR A 47 28.97 15.22 13.39
N ALA A 48 28.76 15.35 14.71
CA ALA A 48 29.74 14.87 15.69
C ALA A 48 30.00 13.36 15.57
N ALA A 49 28.94 12.56 15.39
CA ALA A 49 29.06 11.11 15.19
C ALA A 49 29.78 10.77 13.87
N MET A 50 29.52 11.52 12.80
CA MET A 50 30.21 11.38 11.51
C MET A 50 31.71 11.70 11.66
N VAL A 51 32.06 12.84 12.28
CA VAL A 51 33.45 13.22 12.54
C VAL A 51 34.17 12.16 13.38
N SER A 52 33.53 11.64 14.42
CA SER A 52 34.11 10.58 15.27
C SER A 52 34.36 9.27 14.51
N ALA A 53 33.58 8.98 13.47
CA ALA A 53 33.63 7.70 12.75
C ALA A 53 34.54 7.74 11.51
N VAL A 54 34.53 8.84 10.75
CA VAL A 54 35.25 8.95 9.46
C VAL A 54 36.34 10.02 9.43
N GLY A 55 36.48 10.78 10.52
CA GLY A 55 37.41 11.91 10.62
C GLY A 55 36.85 13.21 10.03
N THR A 56 37.47 14.32 10.40
CA THR A 56 37.05 15.68 10.01
C THR A 56 37.11 15.93 8.51
N ALA A 57 38.14 15.40 7.83
CA ALA A 57 38.32 15.59 6.39
C ALA A 57 37.15 14.99 5.59
N HIS A 58 36.81 13.73 5.82
CA HIS A 58 35.68 13.07 5.15
C HIS A 58 34.33 13.68 5.55
N ALA A 59 34.18 14.07 6.82
CA ALA A 59 32.98 14.74 7.30
C ALA A 59 32.72 16.08 6.57
N ASN A 60 33.76 16.89 6.36
CA ASN A 60 33.66 18.12 5.59
C ASN A 60 33.36 17.82 4.12
N LEU A 61 34.03 16.83 3.53
CA LEU A 61 33.77 16.41 2.15
C LEU A 61 32.29 16.07 1.95
N ILE A 62 31.70 15.25 2.84
CA ILE A 62 30.27 14.89 2.77
C ILE A 62 29.37 16.13 2.88
N ARG A 63 29.69 17.06 3.80
CA ARG A 63 28.91 18.30 3.99
C ARG A 63 28.92 19.17 2.74
N ASP A 64 30.04 19.20 2.01
CA ASP A 64 30.25 20.08 0.88
C ASP A 64 29.79 19.44 -0.46
N LEU A 65 29.46 18.14 -0.48
CA LEU A 65 28.94 17.41 -1.66
C LEU A 65 27.75 18.09 -2.37
N PRO A 66 26.72 18.64 -1.68
CA PRO A 66 25.63 19.34 -2.34
C PRO A 66 26.11 20.49 -3.24
N GLY A 67 27.23 21.14 -2.87
CA GLY A 67 27.82 22.26 -3.61
C GLY A 67 28.73 21.89 -4.77
N GLN A 68 29.00 20.60 -5.03
CA GLN A 68 29.92 20.14 -6.08
C GLN A 68 29.16 19.43 -7.23
N PRO A 69 28.47 20.15 -8.11
CA PRO A 69 27.66 19.54 -9.16
C PRO A 69 28.52 18.75 -10.17
N ARG A 70 27.95 17.67 -10.73
CA ARG A 70 28.50 16.85 -11.83
C ARG A 70 29.73 15.98 -11.49
N GLN A 71 30.21 16.00 -10.25
CA GLN A 71 31.35 15.18 -9.82
C GLN A 71 31.01 14.28 -8.63
N ARG A 72 29.75 14.26 -8.19
CA ARG A 72 29.35 13.63 -6.93
C ARG A 72 29.42 12.12 -7.03
N SER A 73 28.93 11.54 -8.13
CA SER A 73 28.98 10.08 -8.34
C SER A 73 30.41 9.56 -8.39
N GLN A 74 31.30 10.25 -9.10
CA GLN A 74 32.70 9.88 -9.15
C GLN A 74 33.37 10.00 -7.77
N THR A 75 33.11 11.09 -7.06
CA THR A 75 33.68 11.34 -5.72
C THR A 75 33.23 10.26 -4.74
N VAL A 76 31.93 9.99 -4.66
CA VAL A 76 31.37 9.00 -3.72
C VAL A 76 31.90 7.59 -4.00
N ARG A 77 32.06 7.21 -5.27
CA ARG A 77 32.64 5.91 -5.66
C ARG A 77 34.08 5.71 -5.17
N GLN A 78 34.86 6.78 -5.07
CA GLN A 78 36.26 6.73 -4.60
C GLN A 78 36.38 6.71 -3.07
N LEU A 79 35.31 7.01 -2.34
CA LEU A 79 35.33 7.03 -0.89
C LEU A 79 35.36 5.61 -0.30
N PRO A 80 35.97 5.40 0.87
CA PRO A 80 35.91 4.13 1.57
C PRO A 80 34.46 3.72 1.92
N PRO A 81 34.12 2.42 1.99
CA PRO A 81 32.75 1.95 2.27
C PRO A 81 32.14 2.53 3.55
N ALA A 82 32.96 2.72 4.59
CA ALA A 82 32.51 3.34 5.84
C ALA A 82 32.01 4.78 5.62
N VAL A 83 32.69 5.55 4.77
CA VAL A 83 32.35 6.94 4.43
C VAL A 83 31.12 6.99 3.51
N GLN A 84 31.04 6.08 2.54
CA GLN A 84 29.89 5.95 1.64
C GLN A 84 28.57 5.74 2.41
N ASN A 85 28.60 4.99 3.52
CA ASN A 85 27.43 4.84 4.38
C ASN A 85 26.98 6.18 4.98
N TYR A 86 27.91 7.04 5.39
CA TYR A 86 27.60 8.39 5.88
C TYR A 86 27.11 9.33 4.77
N VAL A 87 27.59 9.18 3.53
CA VAL A 87 27.04 9.90 2.35
C VAL A 87 25.56 9.55 2.16
N ARG A 88 25.23 8.25 2.12
CA ARG A 88 23.85 7.78 1.98
C ARG A 88 22.98 8.27 3.13
N GLU A 89 23.49 8.14 4.34
CA GLU A 89 22.79 8.58 5.55
C GLU A 89 22.58 10.10 5.56
N PHE A 90 23.54 10.90 5.09
CA PHE A 90 23.41 12.35 4.91
C PHE A 90 22.26 12.67 3.95
N ALA A 91 22.24 12.06 2.76
CA ALA A 91 21.15 12.27 1.79
C ALA A 91 19.78 11.92 2.38
N ARG A 92 19.66 10.78 3.09
CA ARG A 92 18.42 10.39 3.78
C ARG A 92 17.97 11.37 4.86
N ARG A 93 18.91 12.07 5.53
CA ARG A 93 18.56 13.05 6.56
C ARG A 93 18.02 14.36 5.97
N HIS A 94 18.39 14.69 4.75
CA HIS A 94 18.04 15.97 4.11
C HIS A 94 16.94 15.78 3.08
N THR A 95 15.80 15.24 3.55
CA THR A 95 14.57 15.08 2.77
C THR A 95 13.44 15.86 3.41
N PRO A 96 12.48 16.39 2.62
CA PRO A 96 11.30 17.07 3.16
C PRO A 96 10.52 16.19 4.14
N LEU A 97 10.40 14.88 3.85
CA LEU A 97 9.72 13.93 4.72
C LEU A 97 10.29 13.93 6.14
N ARG A 98 11.61 13.99 6.31
CA ARG A 98 12.20 13.99 7.65
C ARG A 98 11.87 15.26 8.43
N ARG A 99 11.63 16.38 7.74
CA ARG A 99 11.25 17.66 8.36
C ARG A 99 9.77 17.67 8.75
N TYR A 100 8.90 17.21 7.86
CA TYR A 100 7.45 17.36 8.01
C TYR A 100 6.75 16.14 8.60
N VAL A 101 7.37 14.95 8.56
CA VAL A 101 6.78 13.70 9.05
C VAL A 101 7.54 13.19 10.26
N ALA A 102 6.93 13.30 11.44
CA ALA A 102 7.41 12.68 12.66
C ALA A 102 6.70 11.33 12.88
N ARG A 103 7.46 10.22 12.81
CA ARG A 103 6.93 8.87 13.05
C ARG A 103 7.48 8.25 14.33
N ASN A 104 6.61 8.03 15.31
CA ASN A 104 6.96 7.32 16.54
C ASN A 104 6.67 5.83 16.40
N THR A 105 7.71 5.01 16.25
CA THR A 105 7.55 3.55 16.20
C THR A 105 7.31 2.97 17.59
N ARG A 106 6.62 1.82 17.68
CA ARG A 106 6.46 1.08 18.96
C ARG A 106 7.81 0.76 19.62
N ASN A 107 8.87 0.56 18.83
CA ASN A 107 10.22 0.33 19.36
C ASN A 107 10.79 1.59 20.03
N LEU A 108 10.59 2.77 19.43
CA LEU A 108 10.98 4.04 20.04
C LEU A 108 10.20 4.30 21.33
N LEU A 109 8.87 4.12 21.29
CA LEU A 109 8.02 4.28 22.47
C LEU A 109 8.44 3.37 23.62
N ARG A 110 8.83 2.12 23.34
CA ARG A 110 9.36 1.20 24.37
C ARG A 110 10.67 1.70 24.98
N LYS A 111 11.57 2.30 24.18
CA LYS A 111 12.80 2.93 24.71
C LYS A 111 12.47 4.12 25.60
N TYR A 112 11.44 4.90 25.26
CA TYR A 112 10.98 6.02 26.07
C TYR A 112 10.37 5.55 27.40
N VAL A 113 9.58 4.47 27.38
CA VAL A 113 9.11 3.82 28.62
C VAL A 113 10.28 3.31 29.46
N ALA A 114 11.27 2.65 28.86
CA ALA A 114 12.46 2.18 29.58
C ALA A 114 13.29 3.32 30.20
N ARG A 115 13.19 4.53 29.64
CA ARG A 115 13.84 5.75 30.15
C ARG A 115 12.95 6.58 31.07
N GLY A 116 11.71 6.14 31.33
CA GLY A 116 10.75 6.88 32.16
C GLY A 116 10.17 8.15 31.52
N ILE A 117 10.35 8.35 30.20
CA ILE A 117 9.82 9.53 29.47
C ILE A 117 8.31 9.37 29.21
N VAL A 118 7.88 8.13 28.95
CA VAL A 118 6.48 7.75 28.70
C VAL A 118 6.08 6.78 29.80
N THR A 119 4.91 6.98 30.40
CA THR A 119 4.44 6.14 31.52
C THR A 119 3.47 5.05 31.06
N GLU A 120 2.93 5.22 29.87
CA GLU A 120 1.92 4.36 29.26
C GLU A 120 2.51 3.03 28.80
N LYS A 121 1.72 1.97 28.95
CA LYS A 121 2.10 0.62 28.52
C LYS A 121 2.01 0.50 27.01
N VAL A 122 3.16 0.34 26.33
CA VAL A 122 3.18 0.03 24.89
C VAL A 122 2.73 -1.42 24.65
N PRO A 123 1.65 -1.66 23.89
CA PRO A 123 1.16 -3.02 23.64
C PRO A 123 2.20 -3.91 22.94
N ARG A 124 2.22 -5.20 23.30
CA ARG A 124 2.93 -6.26 22.58
C ARG A 124 1.89 -7.17 21.93
N ARG A 125 2.05 -7.42 20.63
CA ARG A 125 1.28 -8.42 19.89
C ARG A 125 2.13 -9.67 19.70
N LYS A 126 1.53 -10.85 19.84
CA LYS A 126 2.09 -12.15 19.46
C LYS A 126 1.08 -12.82 18.53
N PRO A 127 1.04 -12.44 17.23
CA PRO A 127 0.07 -13.02 16.31
C PRO A 127 0.40 -14.51 16.10
N THR A 128 -0.63 -15.35 16.12
CA THR A 128 -0.57 -16.76 15.70
C THR A 128 -1.38 -16.92 14.42
N ILE A 129 -0.93 -17.80 13.53
CA ILE A 129 -1.64 -18.12 12.29
C ILE A 129 -2.39 -19.42 12.53
N GLU A 130 -3.71 -19.34 12.60
CA GLU A 130 -4.59 -20.51 12.68
C GLU A 130 -5.05 -20.89 11.28
N ARG A 131 -4.86 -22.16 10.91
CA ARG A 131 -5.34 -22.71 9.63
C ARG A 131 -6.68 -23.37 9.83
N ILE A 132 -7.69 -22.88 9.11
CA ILE A 132 -9.06 -23.36 9.19
C ILE A 132 -9.37 -24.10 7.90
N ASN A 133 -9.73 -25.37 8.01
CA ASN A 133 -10.14 -26.17 6.86
C ASN A 133 -11.59 -25.84 6.50
N PHE A 134 -11.85 -25.63 5.21
CA PHE A 134 -13.20 -25.45 4.72
C PHE A 134 -13.94 -26.80 4.65
N GLN A 135 -15.23 -26.75 4.89
CA GLN A 135 -16.13 -27.82 4.47
C GLN A 135 -16.19 -27.89 2.94
N PRO A 136 -16.51 -29.05 2.35
CA PRO A 136 -16.55 -29.21 0.89
C PRO A 136 -17.43 -28.18 0.19
N GLU A 137 -18.58 -27.87 0.79
CA GLU A 137 -19.56 -26.89 0.28
C GLU A 137 -19.00 -25.46 0.31
N GLU A 138 -18.31 -25.10 1.40
CA GLU A 138 -17.62 -23.80 1.53
C GLU A 138 -16.48 -23.68 0.51
N ALA A 139 -15.68 -24.74 0.35
CA ALA A 139 -14.60 -24.77 -0.62
C ALA A 139 -15.13 -24.59 -2.06
N ALA A 140 -16.26 -25.22 -2.38
CA ALA A 140 -16.92 -25.07 -3.67
C ALA A 140 -17.38 -23.62 -3.92
N LEU A 141 -17.96 -22.95 -2.92
CA LEU A 141 -18.35 -21.54 -3.05
C LEU A 141 -17.15 -20.60 -3.21
N TYR A 142 -16.06 -20.84 -2.49
CA TYR A 142 -14.82 -20.08 -2.67
C TYR A 142 -14.18 -20.30 -4.05
N ALA A 143 -14.25 -21.53 -4.57
CA ALA A 143 -13.81 -21.81 -5.94
C ALA A 143 -14.70 -21.06 -6.95
N ARG A 144 -16.02 -21.08 -6.76
CA ARG A 144 -16.99 -20.38 -7.60
C ARG A 144 -16.82 -18.86 -7.57
N VAL A 145 -16.50 -18.28 -6.41
CA VAL A 145 -16.07 -16.89 -6.26
C VAL A 145 -14.92 -16.58 -7.22
N THR A 146 -13.93 -17.46 -7.26
CA THR A 146 -12.72 -17.28 -8.08
C THR A 146 -13.03 -17.44 -9.57
N GLU A 147 -13.92 -18.38 -9.91
CA GLU A 147 -14.43 -18.60 -11.27
C GLU A 147 -15.22 -17.38 -11.78
N TYR A 148 -16.20 -16.90 -11.02
CA TYR A 148 -16.96 -15.68 -11.33
C TYR A 148 -16.04 -14.51 -11.67
N ILE A 149 -15.07 -14.25 -10.79
CA ILE A 149 -14.08 -13.19 -11.01
C ILE A 149 -13.24 -13.47 -12.26
N SER A 150 -12.89 -14.71 -12.57
CA SER A 150 -12.01 -15.00 -13.71
C SER A 150 -12.74 -14.92 -15.04
N ASP A 151 -14.00 -15.35 -15.09
CA ASP A 151 -14.76 -15.52 -16.32
C ASP A 151 -15.43 -14.22 -16.77
N PHE A 152 -16.12 -13.53 -15.85
CA PHE A 152 -16.78 -12.28 -16.20
C PHE A 152 -15.76 -11.16 -16.48
N TYR A 153 -14.66 -11.10 -15.73
CA TYR A 153 -13.62 -10.12 -16.01
C TYR A 153 -12.88 -10.37 -17.32
N ARG A 154 -12.63 -11.62 -17.71
CA ARG A 154 -12.03 -11.91 -19.01
C ARG A 154 -12.91 -11.41 -20.15
N LYS A 155 -14.23 -11.55 -20.01
CA LYS A 155 -15.21 -11.03 -20.97
C LYS A 155 -15.16 -9.50 -21.04
N TYR A 156 -15.08 -8.82 -19.90
CA TYR A 156 -14.99 -7.36 -19.87
C TYR A 156 -13.65 -6.80 -20.38
N GLU A 157 -12.52 -7.42 -20.00
CA GLU A 157 -11.18 -7.00 -20.43
C GLU A 157 -11.00 -7.12 -21.96
N ALA A 158 -11.69 -8.08 -22.58
CA ALA A 158 -11.71 -8.24 -24.04
C ALA A 158 -12.41 -7.07 -24.77
N GLU A 159 -13.36 -6.39 -24.12
CA GLU A 159 -14.04 -5.23 -24.68
C GLU A 159 -13.36 -3.90 -24.32
N ARG A 160 -12.80 -3.76 -23.11
CA ARG A 160 -12.03 -2.58 -22.67
C ARG A 160 -10.91 -2.96 -21.69
N LYS A 161 -9.70 -2.45 -21.93
CA LYS A 161 -8.54 -2.66 -21.05
C LYS A 161 -8.68 -1.86 -19.75
N GLY A 162 -8.30 -2.45 -18.62
CA GLY A 162 -8.29 -1.77 -17.30
C GLY A 162 -9.29 -2.32 -16.27
N LEU A 163 -10.13 -3.30 -16.65
CA LEU A 163 -11.09 -3.95 -15.76
C LEU A 163 -10.45 -4.98 -14.81
N GLY A 164 -9.26 -5.48 -15.14
CA GLY A 164 -8.48 -6.41 -14.31
C GLY A 164 -8.13 -5.90 -12.91
N PHE A 165 -8.30 -4.61 -12.60
CA PHE A 165 -8.00 -4.04 -11.29
C PHE A 165 -9.07 -4.31 -10.24
N ILE A 166 -10.35 -4.19 -10.61
CA ILE A 166 -11.49 -4.50 -9.76
C ILE A 166 -11.48 -5.99 -9.37
N MET A 167 -10.94 -6.85 -10.24
CA MET A 167 -10.65 -8.26 -9.98
C MET A 167 -9.91 -8.46 -8.64
N THR A 168 -8.93 -7.60 -8.35
CA THR A 168 -8.06 -7.72 -7.17
C THR A 168 -8.80 -7.32 -5.90
N VAL A 169 -9.60 -6.25 -5.97
CA VAL A 169 -10.45 -5.78 -4.86
C VAL A 169 -11.52 -6.82 -4.53
N TYR A 170 -12.24 -7.32 -5.54
CA TYR A 170 -13.23 -8.37 -5.36
C TYR A 170 -12.59 -9.64 -4.81
N ARG A 171 -11.44 -10.08 -5.34
CA ARG A 171 -10.74 -11.27 -4.82
C ARG A 171 -10.34 -11.10 -3.35
N ARG A 172 -9.78 -9.96 -2.96
CA ARG A 172 -9.40 -9.67 -1.56
C ARG A 172 -10.62 -9.72 -0.64
N ARG A 173 -11.76 -9.16 -1.06
CA ARG A 173 -13.01 -9.15 -0.28
C ARG A 173 -13.71 -10.48 -0.20
N LEU A 174 -13.82 -11.17 -1.32
CA LEU A 174 -14.51 -12.45 -1.37
C LEU A 174 -13.75 -13.49 -0.54
N THR A 175 -12.47 -13.27 -0.19
CA THR A 175 -11.69 -14.13 0.73
C THR A 175 -11.86 -13.83 2.23
N SER A 176 -12.43 -12.68 2.63
CA SER A 176 -12.51 -12.30 4.05
C SER A 176 -13.62 -13.03 4.82
N SER A 177 -14.80 -13.19 4.22
CA SER A 177 -15.94 -13.98 4.74
C SER A 177 -17.00 -14.18 3.65
N PHE A 178 -17.87 -15.19 3.79
CA PHE A 178 -19.00 -15.37 2.86
C PHE A 178 -20.01 -14.21 2.93
N TYR A 179 -20.18 -13.61 4.11
CA TYR A 179 -21.03 -12.43 4.27
C TYR A 179 -20.50 -11.24 3.45
N ALA A 180 -19.22 -10.93 3.57
CA ALA A 180 -18.57 -9.85 2.79
C ALA A 180 -18.62 -10.15 1.29
N ALA A 181 -18.46 -11.42 0.92
CA ALA A 181 -18.55 -11.87 -0.45
C ALA A 181 -19.94 -11.58 -1.04
N ARG A 182 -20.99 -12.06 -0.36
CA ARG A 182 -22.39 -11.82 -0.73
C ARG A 182 -22.71 -10.33 -0.85
N ARG A 183 -22.31 -9.51 0.13
CA ARG A 183 -22.58 -8.06 0.10
C ARG A 183 -21.90 -7.34 -1.06
N SER A 184 -20.73 -7.81 -1.48
CA SER A 184 -20.03 -7.27 -2.64
C SER A 184 -20.76 -7.63 -3.95
N LEU A 185 -21.23 -8.88 -4.06
CA LEU A 185 -21.99 -9.34 -5.23
C LEU A 185 -23.38 -8.71 -5.32
N GLU A 186 -24.06 -8.49 -4.18
CA GLU A 186 -25.33 -7.77 -4.12
C GLU A 186 -25.17 -6.33 -4.63
N ARG A 187 -24.14 -5.61 -4.19
CA ARG A 187 -23.85 -4.26 -4.69
C ARG A 187 -23.56 -4.25 -6.19
N ARG A 188 -22.79 -5.22 -6.68
CA ARG A 188 -22.52 -5.37 -8.11
C ARG A 188 -23.81 -5.59 -8.90
N ARG A 189 -24.68 -6.48 -8.45
CA ARG A 189 -25.99 -6.75 -9.06
C ARG A 189 -26.88 -5.51 -9.06
N ASP A 190 -26.96 -4.82 -7.94
CA ASP A 190 -27.82 -3.64 -7.79
C ASP A 190 -27.30 -2.48 -8.66
N TRP A 191 -25.98 -2.35 -8.81
CA TRP A 191 -25.36 -1.45 -9.79
C TRP A 191 -25.69 -1.83 -11.24
N LEU A 192 -25.57 -3.10 -11.61
CA LEU A 192 -25.96 -3.59 -12.95
C LEU A 192 -27.44 -3.37 -13.26
N ARG A 193 -28.30 -3.33 -12.23
CA ARG A 193 -29.73 -2.99 -12.33
C ARG A 193 -30.00 -1.48 -12.38
N GLY A 194 -28.97 -0.64 -12.27
CA GLY A 194 -29.09 0.82 -12.19
C GLY A 194 -29.72 1.31 -10.88
N GLN A 195 -29.68 0.50 -9.81
CA GLN A 195 -30.24 0.83 -8.50
C GLN A 195 -29.23 1.52 -7.57
N LEU A 196 -27.95 1.49 -7.93
CA LEU A 196 -26.86 2.15 -7.22
C LEU A 196 -26.08 3.04 -8.20
N SER A 197 -25.66 4.21 -7.72
CA SER A 197 -24.67 5.03 -8.43
C SER A 197 -23.27 4.41 -8.35
N ASP A 198 -22.34 4.88 -9.18
CA ASP A 198 -20.95 4.42 -9.18
C ASP A 198 -20.28 4.63 -7.81
N ALA A 199 -20.58 5.76 -7.16
CA ALA A 199 -20.09 6.08 -5.83
C ALA A 199 -20.66 5.18 -4.72
N GLU A 200 -21.79 4.49 -4.97
CA GLU A 200 -22.42 3.58 -4.01
C GLU A 200 -22.09 2.11 -4.30
N ALA A 201 -21.70 1.78 -5.53
CA ALA A 201 -21.22 0.46 -5.91
C ALA A 201 -19.91 0.11 -5.17
N PHE A 202 -19.05 1.11 -4.99
CA PHE A 202 -17.79 1.03 -4.26
C PHE A 202 -17.88 1.78 -2.92
N THR A 203 -17.48 1.13 -1.84
CA THR A 203 -17.44 1.68 -0.47
C THR A 203 -16.15 2.47 -0.21
N VAL A 204 -16.13 3.29 0.83
CA VAL A 204 -14.92 3.99 1.28
C VAL A 204 -13.79 3.02 1.66
N GLU A 205 -14.11 1.83 2.16
CA GLU A 205 -13.12 0.75 2.35
C GLU A 205 -12.63 0.15 1.03
N ASP A 206 -13.39 0.24 -0.07
CA ASP A 206 -12.87 -0.08 -1.41
C ASP A 206 -11.78 0.95 -1.74
N ALA A 207 -12.08 2.25 -1.64
CA ALA A 207 -11.13 3.34 -1.89
C ALA A 207 -9.85 3.26 -1.03
N ALA A 208 -9.96 2.93 0.26
CA ALA A 208 -8.79 2.81 1.14
C ALA A 208 -7.90 1.58 0.84
N ASP A 209 -8.49 0.48 0.35
CA ASP A 209 -7.73 -0.67 -0.16
C ASP A 209 -7.14 -0.37 -1.56
N LEU A 210 -7.69 0.62 -2.27
CA LEU A 210 -7.24 1.14 -3.57
C LEU A 210 -6.06 2.13 -3.44
N ASP A 211 -6.02 2.94 -2.37
CA ASP A 211 -4.91 3.86 -2.04
C ASP A 211 -3.54 3.14 -1.91
N GLU A 212 -3.49 1.83 -1.60
CA GLU A 212 -2.24 1.05 -1.61
C GLU A 212 -1.70 0.75 -3.04
N LEU A 213 -2.46 1.08 -4.09
CA LEU A 213 -2.21 0.78 -5.51
C LEU A 213 -2.33 2.04 -6.41
N GLU A 214 -1.92 3.20 -5.88
CA GLU A 214 -2.01 4.60 -6.40
C GLU A 214 -1.74 4.82 -7.91
N GLU A 215 -1.03 3.95 -8.64
CA GLU A 215 -0.69 4.19 -10.05
C GLU A 215 -1.79 3.86 -11.08
N LEU A 216 -2.86 3.15 -10.70
CA LEU A 216 -3.90 2.65 -11.65
C LEU A 216 -5.28 3.31 -11.48
N GLU A 217 -5.39 4.28 -10.58
CA GLU A 217 -6.65 4.75 -10.03
C GLU A 217 -7.44 5.68 -10.97
N GLN A 218 -6.76 6.47 -11.82
CA GLN A 218 -7.44 7.43 -12.70
C GLN A 218 -8.16 6.77 -13.88
N GLU A 219 -7.63 5.68 -14.45
CA GLU A 219 -8.29 5.02 -15.58
C GLU A 219 -9.43 4.08 -15.13
N GLY A 220 -9.32 3.44 -13.95
CA GLY A 220 -10.29 2.46 -13.45
C GLY A 220 -11.65 3.03 -13.06
N LEU A 221 -11.69 4.24 -12.48
CA LEU A 221 -12.91 4.92 -12.04
C LEU A 221 -13.62 5.65 -13.20
N ASP A 222 -12.88 6.19 -14.16
CA ASP A 222 -13.44 6.75 -15.41
C ASP A 222 -14.13 5.69 -16.28
N ILE A 223 -13.78 4.41 -16.12
CA ILE A 223 -14.36 3.27 -16.86
C ILE A 223 -15.82 2.97 -16.48
N PHE A 224 -16.26 3.31 -15.25
CA PHE A 224 -17.61 2.99 -14.76
C PHE A 224 -18.64 4.10 -14.92
N GLY A 225 -18.22 5.34 -15.18
CA GLY A 225 -19.16 6.41 -15.52
C GLY A 225 -18.73 7.81 -15.14
N ALA A 226 -17.78 8.40 -15.88
CA ALA A 226 -17.72 9.86 -15.97
C ALA A 226 -18.86 10.44 -16.84
N ASP A 227 -19.66 9.58 -17.51
CA ASP A 227 -20.85 10.02 -18.22
C ASP A 227 -21.89 8.88 -18.31
N SER A 228 -22.95 8.96 -17.50
CA SER A 228 -24.16 8.12 -17.57
C SER A 228 -24.94 8.27 -18.89
N THR A 229 -24.32 8.77 -19.96
CA THR A 229 -24.85 8.93 -21.31
C THR A 229 -24.18 8.04 -22.36
N VAL A 230 -23.18 7.23 -21.99
CA VAL A 230 -22.59 6.25 -22.92
C VAL A 230 -23.59 5.12 -23.17
N GLU A 231 -24.22 5.11 -24.35
CA GLU A 231 -25.05 3.99 -24.79
C GLU A 231 -24.24 2.69 -24.79
N LEU A 232 -24.56 1.78 -23.86
CA LEU A 232 -23.98 0.43 -23.83
C LEU A 232 -24.17 -0.24 -25.19
N THR A 233 -23.11 -0.82 -25.74
CA THR A 233 -23.21 -1.60 -26.96
C THR A 233 -24.13 -2.81 -26.75
N PRO A 234 -24.75 -3.35 -27.81
CA PRO A 234 -25.55 -4.57 -27.70
C PRO A 234 -24.79 -5.76 -27.07
N GLY A 235 -23.46 -5.84 -27.29
CA GLY A 235 -22.59 -6.83 -26.66
C GLY A 235 -22.46 -6.64 -25.15
N GLN A 236 -22.21 -5.40 -24.71
CA GLN A 236 -22.14 -5.04 -23.29
C GLN A 236 -23.45 -5.35 -22.56
N LYS A 237 -24.60 -5.03 -23.18
CA LYS A 237 -25.92 -5.35 -22.62
C LYS A 237 -26.12 -6.85 -22.45
N ALA A 238 -25.66 -7.66 -23.40
CA ALA A 238 -25.75 -9.12 -23.30
C ALA A 238 -24.90 -9.67 -22.14
N TYR A 239 -23.66 -9.18 -21.97
CA TYR A 239 -22.80 -9.57 -20.85
C TYR A 239 -23.39 -9.16 -19.49
N PHE A 240 -24.01 -7.99 -19.41
CA PHE A 240 -24.65 -7.52 -18.17
C PHE A 240 -25.84 -8.40 -17.78
N LEU A 241 -26.66 -8.80 -18.74
CA LEU A 241 -27.79 -9.71 -18.49
C LEU A 241 -27.33 -11.10 -18.06
N GLU A 242 -26.27 -11.63 -18.70
CA GLU A 242 -25.65 -12.89 -18.30
C GLU A 242 -25.05 -12.80 -16.89
N GLU A 243 -24.37 -11.70 -16.56
CA GLU A 243 -23.82 -11.47 -15.22
C GLU A 243 -24.93 -11.40 -14.17
N LEU A 244 -26.03 -10.70 -14.46
CA LEU A 244 -27.18 -10.61 -13.56
C LEU A 244 -27.80 -11.98 -13.24
N ASP A 245 -28.04 -12.81 -14.25
CA ASP A 245 -28.59 -14.16 -14.06
C ASP A 245 -27.66 -15.03 -13.20
N TYR A 246 -26.36 -14.98 -13.49
CA TYR A 246 -25.37 -15.69 -12.69
C TYR A 246 -25.32 -15.19 -11.25
N LEU A 247 -25.32 -13.86 -11.05
CA LEU A 247 -25.26 -13.23 -9.73
C LEU A 247 -26.48 -13.56 -8.88
N ASP A 248 -27.68 -13.58 -9.45
CA ASP A 248 -28.90 -13.92 -8.71
C ASP A 248 -28.83 -15.36 -8.17
N GLY A 249 -28.41 -16.33 -8.97
CA GLY A 249 -28.19 -17.70 -8.51
C GLY A 249 -27.07 -17.81 -7.48
N PHE A 250 -25.96 -17.11 -7.70
CA PHE A 250 -24.80 -17.20 -6.80
C PHE A 250 -25.07 -16.58 -5.43
N ILE A 251 -25.76 -15.44 -5.40
CA ILE A 251 -26.15 -14.77 -4.15
C ILE A 251 -27.08 -15.68 -3.34
N LEU A 252 -28.01 -16.39 -3.98
CA LEU A 252 -28.89 -17.35 -3.29
C LEU A 252 -28.09 -18.48 -2.63
N ASP A 253 -27.11 -19.05 -3.34
CA ASP A 253 -26.28 -20.13 -2.79
C ASP A 253 -25.41 -19.63 -1.61
N LEU A 254 -24.87 -18.41 -1.70
CA LEU A 254 -24.17 -17.77 -0.60
C LEU A 254 -25.08 -17.51 0.60
N GLN A 255 -26.34 -17.14 0.38
CA GLN A 255 -27.32 -16.96 1.46
C GLN A 255 -27.63 -18.28 2.18
N ALA A 256 -27.78 -19.37 1.43
CA ALA A 256 -28.05 -20.69 2.01
C ALA A 256 -26.93 -21.16 2.95
N LEU A 257 -25.67 -20.99 2.53
CA LEU A 257 -24.48 -21.42 3.28
C LEU A 257 -24.00 -20.44 4.34
N SER A 258 -24.45 -19.18 4.32
CA SER A 258 -24.10 -18.17 5.33
C SER A 258 -24.49 -18.53 6.78
N ARG A 259 -25.24 -19.62 6.98
CA ARG A 259 -25.62 -20.14 8.29
C ARG A 259 -24.50 -20.94 8.98
N SER A 260 -23.48 -21.39 8.26
CA SER A 260 -22.37 -22.18 8.82
C SER A 260 -21.04 -21.85 8.14
N ASP A 261 -20.40 -20.76 8.58
CA ASP A 261 -19.07 -20.35 8.13
C ASP A 261 -18.01 -20.85 9.14
N SER A 262 -17.11 -21.74 8.69
CA SER A 262 -16.06 -22.35 9.50
C SER A 262 -15.11 -21.33 10.11
N LYS A 263 -14.81 -20.21 9.41
CA LYS A 263 -13.98 -19.12 9.97
C LYS A 263 -14.72 -18.40 11.09
N THR A 264 -16.00 -18.14 10.90
CA THR A 264 -16.84 -17.47 11.90
C THR A 264 -17.01 -18.34 13.15
N ASN A 265 -17.26 -19.63 12.97
CA ASN A 265 -17.36 -20.58 14.09
C ASN A 265 -16.06 -20.66 14.88
N GLN A 266 -14.92 -20.79 14.20
CA GLN A 266 -13.61 -20.78 14.86
C GLN A 266 -13.37 -19.47 15.64
N LEU A 267 -13.72 -18.32 15.04
CA LEU A 267 -13.58 -17.02 15.71
C LEU A 267 -14.46 -16.95 16.98
N ILE A 268 -15.71 -17.41 16.91
CA ILE A 268 -16.60 -17.46 18.07
C ILE A 268 -16.02 -18.36 19.16
N ASP A 269 -15.51 -19.54 18.80
CA ASP A 269 -14.87 -20.46 19.74
C ASP A 269 -13.62 -19.86 20.39
N ASP A 270 -12.78 -19.18 19.60
CA ASP A 270 -11.58 -18.50 20.07
C ASP A 270 -11.92 -17.35 21.02
N LEU A 271 -12.91 -16.52 20.67
CA LEU A 271 -13.40 -15.45 21.54
C LEU A 271 -13.99 -16.02 22.84
N GLY A 272 -14.76 -17.10 22.76
CA GLY A 272 -15.29 -17.81 23.92
C GLY A 272 -14.18 -18.26 24.87
N ARG A 273 -13.13 -18.91 24.33
CA ARG A 273 -11.95 -19.31 25.10
C ARG A 273 -11.23 -18.12 25.74
N ILE A 274 -11.05 -17.02 24.99
CA ILE A 274 -10.38 -15.82 25.49
C ILE A 274 -11.18 -15.15 26.61
N PHE A 275 -12.51 -15.05 26.47
CA PHE A 275 -13.36 -14.42 27.48
C PHE A 275 -13.57 -15.29 28.71
N GLN A 276 -13.49 -16.62 28.61
CA GLN A 276 -13.51 -17.52 29.77
C GLN A 276 -12.18 -17.53 30.55
N GLN A 277 -11.07 -17.20 29.90
CA GLN A 277 -9.72 -17.17 30.51
C GLN A 277 -9.36 -15.83 31.15
N ARG A 278 -10.25 -14.83 31.12
CA ARG A 278 -10.08 -13.53 31.76
C ARG A 278 -10.91 -13.43 33.03
#